data_AF-A0A5D8QCA6-F1
#
_entry.id   AF-A0A5D8QCA6-F1
#
_cell.length_a   1.000
_cell.length_b   1.000
_cell.length_c   1.000
_cell.angle_alpha   90.00
_cell.angle_beta   90.00
_cell.angle_gamma   90.00
#
_symmetry.space_group_name_H-M   'P 1'
#
loop_
_entity.id
_entity.type
_entity.pdbx_description
1 polymer ?
#
loop_
_entity_poly.entity_id
_entity_poly.type
_entity_poly.pdbx_seq_one_letter_code
_entity_poly.pdbx_strand_id
1 'polypeptide(L)'
;MNRKLLSLCLCSMLLFVALPMNVFAQDVNSNADDFSKIVNKPVNATIDVNTDLGLIIVTTPVEQENDYVIESEPVEVGLEGVDGPGSVPEKQASVTFSHKVYDRDGVLIATVYSTVTGWYSEVDKWSEISSITAEITGELAHDFTYTTSKSGNTGTLKLYFNGLSAGTFNYRINYHGEITNY
;
A
#
# COMPACT_ATOMS: atom_id res chain seq x y z
N MET A 1 35.45 59.68 57.73
CA MET A 1 34.85 60.06 56.43
C MET A 1 34.24 58.81 55.81
N ASN A 2 32.97 58.84 55.38
CA ASN A 2 32.18 57.63 55.07
C ASN A 2 32.49 56.99 53.71
N ARG A 3 32.33 55.66 53.63
CA ARG A 3 31.67 54.83 52.57
C ARG A 3 31.84 53.37 53.01
N LYS A 4 30.79 52.57 53.27
CA LYS A 4 29.82 52.00 52.31
C LYS A 4 30.47 51.57 50.99
N LEU A 5 31.03 50.36 50.95
CA LEU A 5 31.03 49.41 49.82
C LEU A 5 31.96 48.22 50.10
N LEU A 6 31.59 47.04 49.57
CA LEU A 6 32.32 45.76 49.58
C LEU A 6 32.61 45.13 50.97
N SER A 7 32.52 43.82 51.14
CA SER A 7 31.77 42.82 50.35
C SER A 7 31.44 41.65 51.29
N LEU A 8 30.21 41.16 51.36
CA LEU A 8 29.68 40.26 50.33
C LEU A 8 30.60 39.04 50.10
N CYS A 9 30.85 38.24 51.15
CA CYS A 9 31.52 36.94 51.00
C CYS A 9 31.26 35.93 52.15
N LEU A 10 31.05 36.35 53.40
CA LEU A 10 30.84 35.44 54.54
C LEU A 10 29.39 35.51 55.09
N CYS A 11 28.51 34.73 54.46
CA CYS A 11 27.23 34.16 54.93
C CYS A 11 26.53 33.58 53.69
N SER A 12 26.85 32.39 53.17
CA SER A 12 27.54 31.23 53.76
C SER A 12 26.86 30.68 55.02
N MET A 13 25.60 30.27 54.89
CA MET A 13 24.91 29.11 55.50
C MET A 13 23.41 29.41 55.73
N LEU A 14 22.56 28.38 55.59
CA LEU A 14 21.09 28.38 55.78
C LEU A 14 20.34 29.22 54.70
N LEU A 15 19.88 28.66 53.58
CA LEU A 15 18.81 27.66 53.45
C LEU A 15 19.00 26.82 52.16
N PHE A 16 19.19 25.52 52.29
CA PHE A 16 19.27 24.56 51.17
C PHE A 16 18.41 23.32 51.48
N VAL A 17 17.08 23.46 51.51
CA VAL A 17 16.12 22.33 51.54
C VAL A 17 14.84 22.73 50.80
N ALA A 18 14.20 21.75 50.15
CA ALA A 18 12.84 21.77 49.59
C ALA A 18 12.60 22.54 48.27
N LEU A 19 13.06 21.93 47.17
CA LEU A 19 12.26 21.85 45.94
C LEU A 19 11.91 20.37 45.71
N PRO A 20 10.63 19.98 45.58
CA PRO A 20 10.29 18.61 45.19
C PRO A 20 10.65 18.41 43.71
N MET A 21 11.60 17.50 43.45
CA MET A 21 11.83 16.99 42.10
C MET A 21 10.67 16.09 41.71
N ASN A 22 9.60 16.68 41.18
CA ASN A 22 8.56 15.93 40.47
C ASN A 22 9.13 15.48 39.11
N VAL A 23 9.98 14.45 39.15
CA VAL A 23 10.29 13.64 37.99
C VAL A 23 9.01 12.89 37.64
N PHE A 24 8.25 13.43 36.69
CA PHE A 24 7.19 12.67 36.05
C PHE A 24 7.84 11.52 35.28
N ALA A 25 7.74 10.31 35.82
CA ALA A 25 7.79 9.12 35.01
C ALA A 25 6.56 9.18 34.10
N GLN A 26 6.75 9.64 32.86
CA GLN A 26 5.71 9.56 31.84
C GLN A 26 5.61 8.09 31.42
N ASP A 27 4.46 7.47 31.68
CA ASP A 27 4.21 6.06 31.37
C ASP A 27 4.41 5.78 29.88
N VAL A 28 5.53 5.14 29.54
CA VAL A 28 5.78 4.60 28.19
C VAL A 28 5.03 3.28 28.04
N ASN A 29 3.70 3.34 28.04
CA ASN A 29 2.84 2.16 27.95
C ASN A 29 1.63 2.31 27.00
N SER A 30 1.59 3.34 26.16
CA SER A 30 0.56 3.52 25.12
C SER A 30 0.94 2.99 23.74
N ASN A 31 2.24 2.81 23.45
CA ASN A 31 2.71 2.53 22.09
C ASN A 31 3.07 1.06 21.83
N ALA A 32 3.23 0.23 22.87
CA ALA A 32 3.57 -1.20 22.71
C ALA A 32 2.39 -2.01 22.13
N ASP A 33 1.17 -1.68 22.55
CA ASP A 33 -0.07 -2.28 22.03
C ASP A 33 -0.37 -1.87 20.58
N ASP A 34 0.23 -0.79 20.09
CA ASP A 34 0.05 -0.30 18.73
C ASP A 34 1.05 -0.96 17.77
N PHE A 35 2.33 -1.02 18.15
CA PHE A 35 3.34 -1.79 17.42
C PHE A 35 3.00 -3.27 17.33
N SER A 36 2.44 -3.88 18.38
CA SER A 36 2.05 -5.30 18.33
C SER A 36 0.85 -5.56 17.41
N LYS A 37 -0.01 -4.57 17.13
CA LYS A 37 -1.05 -4.69 16.09
C LYS A 37 -0.47 -4.59 14.69
N ILE A 38 0.47 -3.66 14.47
CA ILE A 38 1.14 -3.47 13.18
C ILE A 38 1.98 -4.69 12.78
N VAL A 39 2.70 -5.30 13.74
CA VAL A 39 3.61 -6.43 13.48
C VAL A 39 2.91 -7.78 13.30
N ASN A 40 1.67 -7.94 13.79
CA ASN A 40 0.96 -9.23 13.76
C ASN A 40 -0.01 -9.41 12.57
N LYS A 41 -0.16 -8.44 11.67
CA LYS A 41 -0.91 -8.64 10.42
C LYS A 41 0.01 -9.34 9.40
N PRO A 42 -0.32 -10.54 8.89
CA PRO A 42 0.48 -11.17 7.84
C PRO A 42 0.40 -10.32 6.57
N VAL A 43 1.56 -9.85 6.10
CA VAL A 43 1.65 -9.10 4.84
C VAL A 43 1.52 -10.07 3.68
N ASN A 44 0.45 -9.96 2.90
CA ASN A 44 0.30 -10.70 1.66
C ASN A 44 1.19 -10.05 0.59
N ALA A 45 2.40 -10.58 0.41
CA ALA A 45 3.38 -10.08 -0.56
C ALA A 45 3.93 -11.22 -1.42
N THR A 46 4.14 -10.95 -2.71
CA THR A 46 4.92 -11.80 -3.61
C THR A 46 6.22 -11.08 -3.99
N ILE A 47 7.28 -11.86 -4.24
CA ILE A 47 8.62 -11.33 -4.59
C ILE A 47 9.12 -12.08 -5.82
N ASP A 48 9.27 -11.35 -6.93
CA ASP A 48 9.87 -11.85 -8.17
C ASP A 48 11.30 -11.33 -8.31
N VAL A 49 12.22 -12.17 -8.78
CA VAL A 49 13.62 -11.80 -9.01
C VAL A 49 13.98 -12.06 -10.47
N ASN A 50 14.27 -11.00 -11.21
CA ASN A 50 14.74 -11.07 -12.59
C ASN A 50 16.27 -10.91 -12.61
N THR A 51 16.99 -12.03 -12.63
CA THR A 51 18.45 -12.05 -12.56
C THR A 51 19.12 -11.46 -13.79
N ASP A 52 18.48 -11.54 -14.95
CA ASP A 52 19.05 -11.11 -16.24
C ASP A 52 19.10 -9.57 -16.34
N LEU A 53 18.09 -8.90 -15.81
CA LEU A 53 18.04 -7.44 -15.70
C LEU A 53 18.60 -6.92 -14.36
N GLY A 54 18.76 -7.80 -13.37
CA GLY A 54 19.15 -7.43 -12.01
C GLY A 54 18.06 -6.64 -11.28
N LEU A 55 16.80 -7.08 -11.42
CA LEU A 55 15.63 -6.44 -10.81
C LEU A 55 15.01 -7.33 -9.73
N ILE A 56 14.52 -6.71 -8.66
CA ILE A 56 13.68 -7.34 -7.64
C ILE A 56 12.33 -6.62 -7.64
N ILE A 57 11.24 -7.37 -7.77
CA ILE A 57 9.89 -6.81 -7.78
C ILE A 57 9.16 -7.31 -6.54
N VAL A 58 8.68 -6.40 -5.70
CA VAL A 58 7.88 -6.71 -4.52
C VAL A 58 6.44 -6.26 -4.77
N THR A 59 5.51 -7.21 -4.81
CA THR A 59 4.09 -6.96 -5.03
C THR A 59 3.34 -7.02 -3.71
N THR A 60 2.48 -6.02 -3.46
CA THR A 60 1.50 -6.02 -2.36
C THR A 60 0.16 -5.47 -2.84
N PRO A 61 -1.01 -5.96 -2.35
CA PRO A 61 -2.26 -5.22 -2.53
C PRO A 61 -2.11 -3.85 -1.86
N VAL A 62 -2.65 -2.81 -2.49
CA VAL A 62 -2.75 -1.48 -1.86
C VAL A 62 -3.91 -1.54 -0.88
N GLU A 63 -3.64 -1.42 0.42
CA GLU A 63 -4.69 -1.27 1.42
C GLU A 63 -5.42 0.06 1.15
N GLN A 64 -6.67 -0.03 0.69
CA GLN A 64 -7.53 1.14 0.61
C GLN A 64 -7.91 1.54 2.04
N GLU A 65 -7.65 2.79 2.41
CA GLU A 65 -7.90 3.33 3.76
C GLU A 65 -9.40 3.51 4.07
N ASN A 66 -10.29 2.85 3.33
CA ASN A 66 -11.72 2.79 3.60
C ASN A 66 -12.27 1.41 3.24
N ASP A 67 -13.10 0.87 4.14
CA ASP A 67 -13.69 -0.46 4.14
C ASP A 67 -14.84 -0.62 3.12
N TYR A 68 -14.64 -0.08 1.92
CA TYR A 68 -15.56 -0.25 0.80
C TYR A 68 -14.87 -1.11 -0.26
N VAL A 69 -15.16 -2.42 -0.20
CA VAL A 69 -15.56 -3.09 -1.44
C VAL A 69 -16.61 -2.17 -2.06
N ILE A 70 -16.31 -1.57 -3.21
CA ILE A 70 -17.31 -0.80 -3.94
C ILE A 70 -18.29 -1.82 -4.50
N GLU A 71 -19.24 -2.24 -3.66
CA GLU A 71 -20.50 -2.81 -4.07
C GLU A 71 -21.28 -1.69 -4.76
N SER A 72 -20.86 -1.33 -5.97
CA SER A 72 -21.63 -0.51 -6.88
C SER A 72 -22.86 -1.32 -7.27
N GLU A 73 -23.94 -1.17 -6.50
CA GLU A 73 -25.28 -1.45 -7.01
C GLU A 73 -25.41 -0.76 -8.37
N PRO A 74 -25.93 -1.44 -9.40
CA PRO A 74 -26.03 -0.87 -10.73
C PRO A 74 -27.05 0.27 -10.71
N VAL A 75 -26.57 1.50 -10.53
CA VAL A 75 -27.37 2.69 -10.77
C VAL A 75 -27.60 2.76 -12.28
N GLU A 76 -28.85 2.54 -12.72
CA GLU A 76 -29.27 2.74 -14.11
C GLU A 76 -29.19 4.22 -14.51
N VAL A 77 -27.97 4.72 -14.72
CA VAL A 77 -27.72 5.98 -15.42
C VAL A 77 -27.36 5.61 -16.84
N GLY A 78 -28.27 5.91 -17.79
CA GLY A 78 -28.08 5.59 -19.20
C GLY A 78 -26.82 6.23 -19.78
N LEU A 79 -25.74 5.46 -19.83
CA LEU A 79 -24.46 5.78 -20.45
C LEU A 79 -24.07 4.62 -21.37
N GLU A 80 -24.28 4.81 -22.67
CA GLU A 80 -23.89 3.85 -23.70
C GLU A 80 -22.37 3.64 -23.68
N GLY A 81 -21.90 2.40 -23.58
CA GLY A 81 -20.48 2.07 -23.81
C GLY A 81 -19.77 1.14 -22.83
N VAL A 82 -20.44 0.65 -21.77
CA VAL A 82 -19.92 -0.46 -20.96
C VAL A 82 -20.94 -1.60 -21.01
N ASP A 83 -20.64 -2.62 -21.81
CA ASP A 83 -21.41 -3.88 -21.83
C ASP A 83 -21.18 -4.64 -20.52
N GLY A 84 -21.87 -4.20 -19.47
CA GLY A 84 -22.01 -4.94 -18.24
C GLY A 84 -22.95 -6.14 -18.43
N PRO A 85 -22.79 -7.22 -17.64
CA PRO A 85 -23.78 -8.28 -17.54
C PRO A 85 -25.12 -7.72 -17.02
N GLY A 86 -26.09 -7.56 -17.92
CA GLY A 86 -27.29 -6.75 -17.69
C GLY A 86 -28.45 -7.47 -16.98
N SER A 87 -28.22 -8.11 -15.82
CA SER A 87 -29.21 -9.00 -15.18
C SER A 87 -29.60 -8.69 -13.74
N VAL A 88 -28.64 -8.47 -12.82
CA VAL A 88 -28.75 -8.72 -11.36
C VAL A 88 -28.86 -10.23 -11.12
N PRO A 89 -27.93 -10.86 -10.36
CA PRO A 89 -27.33 -10.37 -9.11
C PRO A 89 -25.83 -10.07 -9.16
N GLU A 90 -25.25 -9.86 -10.35
CA GLU A 90 -23.80 -9.62 -10.44
C GLU A 90 -23.37 -8.23 -9.96
N LYS A 91 -22.22 -8.22 -9.26
CA LYS A 91 -21.57 -7.07 -8.62
C LYS A 91 -20.22 -6.78 -9.30
N GLN A 92 -19.71 -5.58 -9.13
CA GLN A 92 -18.36 -5.20 -9.54
C GLN A 92 -17.37 -5.36 -8.39
N ALA A 93 -16.12 -5.74 -8.71
CA ALA A 93 -14.99 -5.68 -7.78
C ALA A 93 -13.81 -4.95 -8.43
N SER A 94 -12.98 -4.30 -7.61
CA SER A 94 -11.78 -3.58 -8.04
C SER A 94 -10.70 -3.67 -6.97
N VAL A 95 -9.48 -4.04 -7.36
CA VAL A 95 -8.29 -4.07 -6.49
C VAL A 95 -7.09 -3.48 -7.22
N THR A 96 -6.32 -2.65 -6.51
CA THR A 96 -5.04 -2.14 -6.99
C THR A 96 -3.89 -2.86 -6.27
N PHE A 97 -2.91 -3.33 -7.02
CA PHE A 97 -1.65 -3.90 -6.51
C PHE A 97 -0.51 -2.92 -6.79
N SER A 98 0.38 -2.75 -5.81
CA SER A 98 1.62 -2.01 -5.96
C SER A 98 2.75 -3.00 -6.18
N HIS A 99 3.45 -2.87 -7.31
CA HIS A 99 4.65 -3.63 -7.65
C HIS A 99 5.85 -2.67 -7.60
N LYS A 100 6.61 -2.72 -6.50
CA LYS A 100 7.82 -1.91 -6.30
C LYS A 100 9.00 -2.60 -6.98
N VAL A 101 9.63 -1.91 -7.93
CA VAL A 101 10.75 -2.42 -8.72
C VAL A 101 12.05 -1.81 -8.21
N TYR A 102 12.92 -2.67 -7.69
CA TYR A 102 14.23 -2.33 -7.18
C TYR A 102 15.31 -2.82 -8.14
N ASP A 103 16.43 -2.10 -8.22
CA ASP A 103 17.63 -2.55 -8.91
C ASP A 103 18.50 -3.50 -8.06
N ARG A 104 19.64 -3.89 -8.60
CA ARG A 104 20.63 -4.79 -7.97
C ARG A 104 21.20 -4.27 -6.66
N ASP A 105 21.21 -2.95 -6.47
CA ASP A 105 21.78 -2.26 -5.31
C ASP A 105 20.70 -1.95 -4.26
N GLY A 106 19.45 -2.35 -4.53
CA GLY A 106 18.30 -2.16 -3.66
C GLY A 106 17.63 -0.79 -3.77
N VAL A 107 17.95 -0.01 -4.81
CA VAL A 107 17.34 1.30 -5.06
C VAL A 107 15.99 1.12 -5.74
N LEU A 108 14.95 1.79 -5.22
CA LEU A 108 13.62 1.80 -5.84
C LEU A 108 13.64 2.66 -7.10
N ILE A 109 13.61 2.01 -8.28
CA ILE A 109 13.68 2.70 -9.58
C ILE A 109 12.31 3.02 -10.18
N ALA A 110 11.29 2.20 -9.86
CA ALA A 110 9.91 2.40 -10.28
C ALA A 110 8.90 1.76 -9.32
N THR A 111 7.66 2.24 -9.33
CA THR A 111 6.49 1.57 -8.76
C THR A 111 5.39 1.51 -9.81
N VAL A 112 4.95 0.30 -10.11
CA VAL A 112 3.82 0.01 -11.01
C VAL A 112 2.59 -0.21 -10.14
N TYR A 113 1.53 0.56 -10.36
CA TYR A 113 0.22 0.35 -9.75
C TYR A 113 -0.69 -0.31 -10.79
N SER A 114 -0.94 -1.62 -10.66
CA SER A 114 -1.89 -2.32 -11.52
C SER A 114 -3.27 -2.29 -10.89
N THR A 115 -4.29 -1.85 -11.63
CA THR A 115 -5.68 -1.90 -11.19
C THR A 115 -6.43 -2.94 -12.00
N VAL A 116 -7.04 -3.90 -11.29
CA VAL A 116 -7.80 -5.01 -11.87
C VAL A 116 -9.25 -4.82 -11.47
N THR A 117 -10.14 -4.78 -12.46
CA THR A 117 -11.60 -4.75 -12.23
C THR A 117 -12.25 -6.01 -12.79
N GLY A 118 -13.31 -6.47 -12.15
CA GLY A 118 -14.08 -7.62 -12.60
C GLY A 118 -15.54 -7.57 -12.20
N TRP A 119 -16.32 -8.45 -12.80
CA TRP A 119 -17.70 -8.75 -12.44
C TRP A 119 -17.75 -10.11 -11.73
N TYR A 120 -18.67 -10.29 -10.78
CA TYR A 120 -18.88 -11.57 -10.11
C TYR A 120 -20.34 -11.76 -9.70
N SER A 121 -20.81 -13.01 -9.66
CA SER A 121 -22.09 -13.39 -9.04
C SER A 121 -21.87 -14.51 -8.03
N GLU A 122 -22.16 -14.23 -6.76
CA GLU A 122 -22.18 -15.24 -5.71
C GLU A 122 -23.34 -16.22 -5.85
N VAL A 123 -24.44 -15.83 -6.48
CA VAL A 123 -25.61 -16.68 -6.68
C VAL A 123 -25.35 -17.69 -7.78
N ASP A 124 -24.85 -17.20 -8.92
CA ASP A 124 -24.66 -17.97 -10.16
C ASP A 124 -23.26 -18.60 -10.27
N LYS A 125 -22.39 -18.32 -9.29
CA LYS A 125 -21.03 -18.88 -9.14
C LYS A 125 -20.10 -18.61 -10.31
N TRP A 126 -20.23 -17.45 -10.96
CA TRP A 126 -19.35 -16.99 -12.04
C TRP A 126 -18.61 -15.70 -11.70
N SER A 127 -17.55 -15.41 -12.45
CA SER A 127 -16.81 -14.14 -12.39
C SER A 127 -15.98 -13.92 -13.66
N GLU A 128 -15.66 -12.68 -13.99
CA GLU A 128 -14.87 -12.29 -15.16
C GLU A 128 -14.05 -11.02 -14.90
N ILE A 129 -12.81 -10.95 -15.39
CA ILE A 129 -12.00 -9.74 -15.35
C ILE A 129 -12.40 -8.80 -16.49
N SER A 130 -12.99 -7.66 -16.14
CA SER A 130 -13.45 -6.63 -17.07
C SER A 130 -12.33 -5.67 -17.48
N SER A 131 -11.36 -5.39 -16.62
CA SER A 131 -10.21 -4.55 -16.96
C SER A 131 -8.93 -4.92 -16.21
N ILE A 132 -7.79 -4.66 -16.85
CA ILE A 132 -6.47 -4.61 -16.22
C ILE A 132 -5.77 -3.39 -16.82
N THR A 133 -5.43 -2.41 -15.99
CA THR A 133 -4.65 -1.23 -16.36
C THR A 133 -3.45 -1.11 -15.42
N ALA A 134 -2.46 -0.30 -15.80
CA ALA A 134 -1.42 0.13 -14.87
C ALA A 134 -0.97 1.57 -15.09
N GLU A 135 -0.59 2.20 -13.97
CA GLU A 135 0.14 3.45 -13.91
C GLU A 135 1.57 3.15 -13.43
N ILE A 136 2.58 3.83 -13.99
CA ILE A 136 3.98 3.64 -13.60
C ILE A 136 4.56 4.97 -13.13
N THR A 137 5.20 4.95 -11.98
CA THR A 137 5.77 6.10 -11.29
C THR A 137 7.21 5.81 -10.84
N GLY A 138 8.01 6.84 -10.57
CA GLY A 138 9.42 6.72 -10.20
C GLY A 138 10.38 7.29 -11.24
N GLU A 139 11.68 7.29 -10.91
CA GLU A 139 12.72 7.95 -11.71
C GLU A 139 12.85 7.34 -13.12
N LEU A 140 12.81 6.01 -13.22
CA LEU A 140 12.92 5.28 -14.48
C LEU A 140 11.57 4.87 -15.08
N ALA A 141 10.45 5.44 -14.62
CA ALA A 141 9.10 5.06 -15.07
C ALA A 141 8.92 5.12 -16.59
N HIS A 142 9.65 6.00 -17.27
CA HIS A 142 9.62 6.20 -18.72
C HIS A 142 10.29 5.06 -19.52
N ASP A 143 11.17 4.28 -18.88
CA ASP A 143 11.82 3.10 -19.48
C ASP A 143 10.96 1.83 -19.37
N PHE A 144 9.87 1.90 -18.58
CA PHE A 144 8.94 0.79 -18.42
C PHE A 144 7.75 0.90 -19.37
N THR A 145 7.32 -0.25 -19.88
CA THR A 145 6.08 -0.42 -20.64
C THR A 145 5.37 -1.68 -20.19
N TYR A 146 4.08 -1.83 -20.51
CA TYR A 146 3.34 -3.02 -20.16
C TYR A 146 2.34 -3.44 -21.25
N THR A 147 1.94 -4.71 -21.19
CA THR A 147 0.84 -5.25 -21.99
C THR A 147 -0.08 -6.08 -21.09
N THR A 148 -1.39 -6.05 -21.34
CA THR A 148 -2.36 -6.84 -20.58
C THR A 148 -3.11 -7.83 -21.46
N SER A 149 -3.55 -8.94 -20.86
CA SER A 149 -4.41 -9.94 -21.49
C SER A 149 -5.41 -10.48 -20.47
N LYS A 150 -6.64 -10.77 -20.90
CA LYS A 150 -7.74 -11.25 -20.04
C LYS A 150 -8.38 -12.47 -20.68
N SER A 151 -8.88 -13.40 -19.86
CA SER A 151 -9.59 -14.61 -20.31
C SER A 151 -10.52 -15.10 -19.21
N GLY A 152 -11.81 -14.71 -19.25
CA GLY A 152 -12.77 -15.04 -18.20
C GLY A 152 -12.31 -14.52 -16.84
N ASN A 153 -12.30 -15.36 -15.81
CA ASN A 153 -11.92 -14.96 -14.45
C ASN A 153 -10.41 -14.80 -14.20
N THR A 154 -9.57 -14.85 -15.24
CA THR A 154 -8.12 -14.62 -15.13
C THR A 154 -7.60 -13.58 -16.10
N GLY A 155 -6.41 -13.07 -15.81
CA GLY A 155 -5.69 -12.19 -16.70
C GLY A 155 -4.25 -12.00 -16.25
N THR A 156 -3.49 -11.25 -17.03
CA THR A 156 -2.05 -11.09 -16.87
C THR A 156 -1.65 -9.68 -17.25
N LEU A 157 -0.74 -9.08 -16.48
CA LEU A 157 0.04 -7.92 -16.89
C LEU A 157 1.50 -8.36 -17.07
N LYS A 158 2.06 -8.11 -18.24
CA LYS A 158 3.50 -8.29 -18.51
C LYS A 158 4.16 -6.92 -18.46
N LEU A 159 5.18 -6.81 -17.63
CA LEU A 159 6.00 -5.62 -17.46
C LEU A 159 7.29 -5.77 -18.27
N TYR A 160 7.68 -4.72 -18.98
CA TYR A 160 8.92 -4.65 -19.74
C TYR A 160 9.74 -3.45 -19.27
N PHE A 161 11.06 -3.61 -19.19
CA PHE A 161 12.03 -2.55 -18.90
C PHE A 161 12.98 -2.46 -20.09
N ASN A 162 13.10 -1.28 -20.72
CA ASN A 162 13.89 -1.09 -21.94
C ASN A 162 13.55 -2.11 -23.05
N GLY A 163 12.27 -2.50 -23.16
CA GLY A 163 11.75 -3.49 -24.11
C GLY A 163 12.01 -4.96 -23.75
N LEU A 164 12.75 -5.25 -22.67
CA LEU A 164 13.02 -6.61 -22.19
C LEU A 164 12.02 -7.01 -21.11
N SER A 165 11.62 -8.30 -21.07
CA SER A 165 10.64 -8.81 -20.10
C SER A 165 11.16 -8.67 -18.67
N ALA A 166 10.56 -7.79 -17.87
CA ALA A 166 10.94 -7.51 -16.50
C ALA A 166 10.18 -8.38 -15.49
N GLY A 167 8.87 -8.57 -15.68
CA GLY A 167 8.02 -9.35 -14.78
C GLY A 167 6.70 -9.75 -15.43
N THR A 168 5.97 -10.67 -14.80
CA THR A 168 4.64 -11.11 -15.24
C THR A 168 3.76 -11.35 -14.03
N PHE A 169 2.72 -10.53 -13.88
CA PHE A 169 1.77 -10.60 -12.78
C PHE A 169 0.50 -11.27 -13.28
N ASN A 170 0.11 -12.39 -12.68
CA ASN A 170 -1.16 -13.04 -12.98
C ASN A 170 -2.21 -12.59 -11.98
N TYR A 171 -3.45 -12.48 -12.44
CA TYR A 171 -4.57 -12.07 -11.60
C TYR A 171 -5.74 -13.04 -11.79
N ARG A 172 -6.49 -13.22 -10.71
CA ARG A 172 -7.73 -14.00 -10.69
C ARG A 172 -8.78 -13.25 -9.89
N ILE A 173 -10.01 -13.23 -10.40
CA ILE A 173 -11.21 -12.93 -9.61
C ILE A 173 -11.93 -14.25 -9.28
N ASN A 174 -12.50 -14.36 -8.08
CA ASN A 174 -13.39 -15.47 -7.71
C ASN A 174 -14.86 -15.02 -7.69
N TYR A 175 -15.79 -15.97 -7.57
CA TYR A 175 -17.22 -15.68 -7.56
C TYR A 175 -17.74 -14.99 -6.28
N HIS A 176 -16.86 -14.64 -5.32
CA HIS A 176 -17.15 -13.75 -4.19
C HIS A 176 -16.53 -12.35 -4.36
N GLY A 177 -15.98 -12.03 -5.56
CA GLY A 177 -15.40 -10.71 -5.86
C GLY A 177 -13.97 -10.51 -5.35
N GLU A 178 -13.37 -11.49 -4.68
CA GLU A 178 -11.97 -11.41 -4.25
C GLU A 178 -11.05 -11.46 -5.48
N ILE A 179 -10.20 -10.44 -5.62
CA ILE A 179 -9.19 -10.35 -6.67
C ILE A 179 -7.81 -10.58 -6.06
N THR A 180 -7.06 -11.53 -6.60
CA THR A 180 -5.73 -11.92 -6.11
C THR A 180 -4.66 -11.84 -7.20
N ASN A 181 -3.42 -11.65 -6.77
CA ASN A 181 -2.22 -11.87 -7.58
C ASN A 181 -1.59 -13.23 -7.20
N TYR A 182 -1.11 -14.00 -8.19
CA TYR A 182 -0.59 -15.36 -8.00
C TYR A 182 0.47 -15.77 -9.04
#